data_AF-A0A0F9F057-F1
#
_entry.id   AF-A0A0F9F057-F1
#
_cell.length_a   1.000
_cell.length_b   1.000
_cell.length_c   1.000
_cell.angle_alpha   90.00
_cell.angle_beta   90.00
_cell.angle_gamma   90.00
#
_symmetry.space_group_name_H-M   'P 1'
#
loop_
_entity.id
_entity.type
_entity.pdbx_description
1 polymer ?
#
loop_
_entity_poly.entity_id
_entity_poly.type
_entity_poly.pdbx_seq_one_letter_code
_entity_poly.pdbx_strand_id
1 'polypeptide(L)' 'PDDRGRYGAPVGRCTVDLTPRRCRQFKPKDGQKLAWTFTSEGGGKPVASGTVPADRFGLVTIEKLAVTKVKGRIVIEAAR' A
#
# COMPACT_ATOMS: atom_id res chain seq x y z
N PRO A 1 2.58 31.35 11.30
CA PRO A 1 1.85 31.23 10.02
C PRO A 1 1.15 29.87 9.99
N ASP A 2 -0.16 29.90 9.90
CA ASP A 2 -1.04 28.74 9.91
C ASP A 2 -1.12 28.10 8.52
N ASP A 3 -1.00 26.77 8.46
CA ASP A 3 -0.89 25.99 7.22
C ASP A 3 -2.22 25.86 6.44
N ARG A 4 -3.16 26.80 6.65
CA ARG A 4 -4.53 26.81 6.11
C ARG A 4 -4.62 27.12 4.59
N GLY A 5 -3.53 26.91 3.84
CA GLY A 5 -3.39 27.34 2.44
C GLY A 5 -2.84 26.33 1.43
N ARG A 6 -2.58 25.06 1.80
CA ARG A 6 -2.18 24.03 0.83
C ARG A 6 -3.15 22.85 0.85
N TYR A 7 -4.31 23.05 0.25
CA TYR A 7 -5.24 21.97 -0.13
C TYR A 7 -4.60 21.12 -1.22
N GLY A 8 -3.72 20.19 -0.83
CA GLY A 8 -3.14 19.20 -1.72
C GLY A 8 -2.92 17.94 -0.93
N ALA A 9 -3.87 17.01 -1.01
CA ALA A 9 -3.67 15.67 -0.50
C ALA A 9 -2.74 14.91 -1.46
N PRO A 10 -1.71 14.21 -0.94
CA PRO A 10 -1.34 14.15 0.47
C PRO A 10 -0.61 15.44 0.93
N VAL A 11 -0.91 15.91 2.16
CA VAL A 11 0.04 16.73 2.95
C VAL A 11 1.38 15.98 2.93
N GLY A 12 2.54 16.66 2.99
CA GLY A 12 3.86 16.09 2.63
C GLY A 12 4.12 14.61 2.99
N ARG A 13 3.51 14.12 4.07
CA ARG A 13 3.22 12.71 4.34
C ARG A 13 1.79 12.52 4.88
N CYS A 14 1.13 11.41 4.55
CA CYS A 14 -0.09 10.93 5.26
C CYS A 14 -0.13 9.40 5.31
N THR A 15 -1.12 8.84 6.01
CA THR A 15 -1.38 7.39 6.04
C THR A 15 -2.70 7.07 5.39
N VAL A 16 -2.75 5.97 4.64
CA VAL A 16 -3.95 5.49 3.95
C VAL A 16 -4.09 3.99 4.13
N ASP A 17 -5.33 3.50 4.09
CA ASP A 17 -5.59 2.07 3.94
C ASP A 17 -5.70 1.72 2.46
N LEU A 18 -4.92 0.75 2.02
CA LEU A 18 -4.87 0.37 0.61
C LEU A 18 -5.47 -1.02 0.40
N THR A 19 -6.62 -1.06 -0.30
CA THR A 19 -7.28 -2.31 -0.73
C THR A 19 -7.38 -2.38 -2.26
N PRO A 20 -6.63 -3.27 -2.95
CA PRO A 20 -6.78 -3.47 -4.39
C PRO A 20 -8.16 -4.06 -4.73
N ARG A 21 -8.95 -3.38 -5.57
CA ARG A 21 -10.37 -3.74 -5.85
C ARG A 21 -10.67 -4.19 -7.29
N ARG A 22 -9.70 -4.15 -8.21
CA ARG A 22 -9.91 -4.49 -9.64
C ARG A 22 -8.88 -5.50 -10.16
N CYS A 23 -8.54 -6.47 -9.33
CA CYS A 23 -7.57 -7.50 -9.67
C CYS A 23 -8.16 -8.56 -10.60
N ARG A 24 -7.58 -8.74 -11.79
CA ARG A 24 -8.01 -9.78 -12.75
C ARG A 24 -7.44 -11.16 -12.42
N GLN A 25 -6.14 -11.22 -12.11
CA GLN A 25 -5.41 -12.46 -11.83
C GLN A 25 -5.10 -12.66 -10.34
N PHE A 26 -4.97 -11.57 -9.59
CA PHE A 26 -4.71 -11.62 -8.16
C PHE A 26 -6.01 -11.92 -7.39
N LYS A 27 -6.15 -13.17 -6.93
CA LYS A 27 -7.32 -13.71 -6.25
C LYS A 27 -6.88 -14.56 -5.04
N PRO A 28 -6.40 -13.93 -3.95
CA PRO A 28 -5.94 -14.65 -2.79
C PRO A 28 -7.09 -15.37 -2.08
N LYS A 29 -6.77 -16.48 -1.41
CA LYS A 29 -7.74 -17.24 -0.60
C LYS A 29 -7.89 -16.61 0.78
N ASP A 30 -9.02 -16.85 1.44
CA ASP A 30 -9.22 -16.46 2.84
C ASP A 30 -8.05 -16.92 3.73
N GLY A 31 -7.55 -16.00 4.56
CA GLY A 31 -6.42 -16.21 5.45
C GLY A 31 -5.07 -16.36 4.75
N GLN A 32 -4.99 -16.31 3.42
CA GLN A 32 -3.73 -16.43 2.71
C GLN A 32 -2.79 -15.28 3.08
N LYS A 33 -1.63 -15.63 3.65
CA LYS A 33 -0.59 -14.67 3.99
C LYS A 33 0.14 -14.22 2.72
N LEU A 34 0.20 -12.91 2.52
CA LEU A 34 0.83 -12.27 1.37
C LEU A 34 1.95 -11.37 1.86
N ALA A 35 3.04 -11.31 1.10
CA ALA A 35 4.09 -10.33 1.30
C ALA A 35 3.77 -9.08 0.48
N TRP A 36 4.14 -7.92 1.02
CA TRP A 36 4.05 -6.67 0.27
C TRP A 36 5.30 -5.81 0.44
N THR A 37 5.59 -5.02 -0.59
CA THR A 37 6.66 -4.02 -0.59
C THR A 37 6.15 -2.72 -1.18
N PHE A 38 6.70 -1.60 -0.70
CA PHE A 38 6.52 -0.27 -1.28
C PHE A 38 7.89 0.29 -1.65
N THR A 39 8.08 0.63 -2.92
CA THR A 39 9.34 1.17 -3.46
C THR A 39 9.07 2.55 -4.07
N SER A 40 9.80 3.58 -3.66
CA SER A 40 9.69 4.91 -4.27
C SER A 40 10.26 4.94 -5.69
N GLU A 41 9.74 5.82 -6.53
CA GLU A 41 10.25 6.10 -7.87
C GLU A 41 11.71 6.60 -7.77
N GLY A 42 12.61 6.01 -8.56
CA GLY A 42 14.06 6.11 -8.38
C GLY A 42 14.76 4.74 -8.27
N GLY A 43 14.00 3.66 -8.06
CA GLY A 43 14.48 2.29 -8.22
C GLY A 43 15.56 1.92 -7.19
N GLY A 44 15.14 1.55 -5.98
CA GLY A 44 16.06 1.20 -4.90
C GLY A 44 15.45 0.21 -3.90
N LYS A 45 15.96 0.23 -2.67
CA LYS A 45 15.44 -0.59 -1.57
C LYS A 45 13.98 -0.20 -1.26
N PRO A 46 13.12 -1.17 -0.89
CA PRO A 46 11.78 -0.87 -0.40
C PRO A 46 11.85 0.13 0.76
N VAL A 47 10.99 1.15 0.72
CA VAL A 47 10.84 2.13 1.81
C VAL A 47 9.90 1.62 2.91
N ALA A 48 9.09 0.61 2.60
CA ALA A 48 8.30 -0.14 3.56
C ALA A 48 8.02 -1.55 3.01
N SER A 49 7.80 -2.50 3.91
CA SER A 49 7.39 -3.86 3.58
C SER A 49 6.67 -4.50 4.75
N GLY A 50 6.00 -5.62 4.50
CA GLY A 50 5.35 -6.39 5.54
C GLY A 50 4.61 -7.61 5.00
N THR A 51 3.78 -8.19 5.85
CA THR A 51 2.86 -9.27 5.46
C THR A 51 1.44 -8.92 5.85
N VAL A 52 0.48 -9.35 5.05
CA VAL A 52 -0.94 -9.08 5.26
C VAL A 52 -1.76 -10.32 4.89
N PRO A 53 -2.73 -10.75 5.71
CA PRO A 53 -3.65 -11.81 5.31
C PRO A 53 -4.72 -11.27 4.37
N ALA A 54 -5.16 -12.08 3.42
CA ALA A 54 -6.43 -11.83 2.74
C ALA A 54 -7.61 -12.17 3.66
N ASP A 55 -8.68 -11.40 3.57
CA ASP A 55 -9.91 -11.65 4.30
C ASP A 55 -10.79 -12.72 3.63
N ARG A 56 -11.94 -13.01 4.26
CA ARG A 56 -12.92 -14.00 3.77
C ARG A 56 -13.49 -13.71 2.38
N PHE A 57 -13.32 -12.48 1.87
CA PHE A 57 -13.77 -12.08 0.54
C PHE A 57 -12.61 -12.08 -0.48
N GLY A 58 -11.42 -12.53 -0.08
CA GLY A 58 -10.21 -12.48 -0.90
C GLY A 58 -9.70 -11.05 -1.10
N LEU A 59 -10.07 -10.11 -0.22
CA LEU A 59 -9.56 -8.74 -0.23
C LEU A 59 -8.34 -8.63 0.66
N VAL A 60 -7.44 -7.72 0.30
CA VAL A 60 -6.18 -7.49 1.01
C VAL A 60 -6.10 -6.02 1.33
N THR A 61 -6.01 -5.68 2.60
CA THR A 61 -5.92 -4.28 3.05
C THR A 61 -4.60 -4.06 3.78
N ILE A 62 -3.72 -3.25 3.18
CA ILE A 62 -2.53 -2.76 3.88
C ILE A 62 -2.97 -1.54 4.70
N GLU A 63 -3.07 -1.72 6.01
CA GLU A 63 -3.52 -0.68 6.94
C GLU A 63 -2.43 0.37 7.18
N LYS A 64 -2.84 1.63 7.33
CA LYS A 64 -1.98 2.76 7.72
C LYS A 64 -0.70 2.89 6.89
N LEU A 65 -0.75 2.55 5.61
CA LEU A 65 0.38 2.69 4.70
C LEU A 65 0.78 4.17 4.61
N ALA A 66 2.01 4.46 5.00
CA ALA A 66 2.57 5.80 4.88
C ALA A 66 2.85 6.12 3.40
N VAL A 67 2.18 7.15 2.89
CA VAL A 67 2.37 7.68 1.53
C VAL A 67 2.87 9.11 1.61
N THR A 68 3.67 9.50 0.62
CA THR A 68 4.16 10.89 0.45
C THR A 68 3.81 11.36 -0.95
N LYS A 69 4.25 12.56 -1.33
CA LYS A 69 4.07 13.07 -2.70
C LYS A 69 4.94 12.37 -3.74
N VAL A 70 5.91 11.55 -3.32
CA VAL A 70 6.75 10.81 -4.26
C VAL A 70 5.93 9.70 -4.89
N LYS A 71 6.12 9.48 -6.19
CA LYS A 71 5.54 8.29 -6.81
C LYS A 71 6.22 7.06 -6.22
N GLY A 72 5.52 5.94 -6.25
CA GLY A 72 6.10 4.67 -5.91
C GLY A 72 5.23 3.52 -6.38
N ARG A 73 5.76 2.32 -6.22
CA ARG A 73 5.13 1.07 -6.63
C ARG A 73 4.91 0.20 -5.41
N ILE A 74 3.68 -0.26 -5.25
CA ILE A 74 3.32 -1.28 -4.27
C ILE A 74 3.20 -2.60 -5.00
N VAL A 75 3.86 -3.62 -4.48
CA VAL A 75 3.75 -5.00 -4.97
C VAL A 75 3.20 -5.85 -3.84
N ILE A 76 2.21 -6.69 -4.16
CA ILE A 76 1.62 -7.67 -3.24
C ILE A 76 1.71 -9.02 -3.93
N GLU A 77 2.29 -10.01 -3.26
CA GLU A 77 2.55 -11.34 -3.81
C GLU A 77 2.42 -12.42 -2.74
N ALA A 78 2.39 -13.70 -3.15
CA ALA A 78 2.40 -14.80 -2.21
C ALA A 78 3.65 -14.72 -1.31
N ALA A 79 3.45 -14.80 0.01
CA ALA A 79 4.58 -14.92 0.92
C ALA A 79 5.34 -16.22 0.59
N ARG A 80 6.65 -16.11 0.38
CA ARG A 80 7.54 -17.26 0.27
C ARG A 80 7.75 -17.94 1.61
#